data_AF-A0A6B2UYY9-F1
#
_entry.id   AF-A0A6B2UYY9-F1
#
_cell.length_a   1.000
_cell.length_b   1.000
_cell.length_c   1.000
_cell.angle_alpha   90.00
_cell.angle_beta   90.00
_cell.angle_gamma   90.00
#
_symmetry.space_group_name_H-M   'P 1'
#
loop_
_entity.id
_entity.type
_entity.pdbx_description
1 polymer ?
#
loop_
_entity_poly.entity_id
_entity_poly.type
_entity_poly.pdbx_seq_one_letter_code
_entity_poly.pdbx_strand_id
1 'polypeptide(L)'
;MVQRAPQLNKPAPPATHTTHAAAVPHPHTTTTAASHTPTPAPTHRTPVPPPPPPTHTSRAAAPPPADATAPPEYTAIPPGGFDPRELTDFQLDELVHRIIGRVTRLIRTELRLDRERIGKLRDPRR
;
A
#
# COMPACT_ATOMS: atom_id res chain seq x y z
N MET A 1 -47.52 -9.77 52.26
CA MET A 1 -47.34 -8.46 52.92
C MET A 1 -45.85 -8.25 53.14
N VAL A 2 -45.15 -7.19 52.75
CA VAL A 2 -45.36 -6.01 51.90
C VAL A 2 -43.94 -5.65 51.44
N GLN A 3 -43.78 -5.39 50.14
CA GLN A 3 -42.56 -4.86 49.52
C GLN A 3 -42.22 -3.48 50.08
N ARG A 4 -40.92 -3.15 50.21
CA ARG A 4 -40.48 -1.76 50.35
C ARG A 4 -39.21 -1.52 49.53
N ALA A 5 -39.40 -0.93 48.34
CA ALA A 5 -38.48 0.05 47.74
C ALA A 5 -38.65 1.40 48.51
N PRO A 6 -37.82 2.46 48.36
CA PRO A 6 -36.80 2.77 47.33
C PRO A 6 -35.44 3.21 47.95
N GLN A 7 -34.40 3.53 47.19
CA GLN A 7 -34.09 4.92 46.83
C GLN A 7 -33.04 4.98 45.71
N LEU A 8 -33.41 5.72 44.67
CA LEU A 8 -32.60 6.16 43.54
C LEU A 8 -31.74 7.34 44.00
N ASN A 9 -30.43 7.15 44.14
CA ASN A 9 -29.51 8.25 44.41
C ASN A 9 -28.97 8.79 43.08
N LYS A 10 -29.37 10.02 42.74
CA LYS A 10 -28.90 10.80 41.59
C LYS A 10 -27.81 11.75 42.04
N PRO A 11 -26.62 11.75 41.42
CA PRO A 11 -25.73 12.91 41.44
C PRO A 11 -25.97 13.80 40.21
N ALA A 12 -26.14 15.10 40.45
CA ALA A 12 -26.11 16.17 39.44
C ALA A 12 -24.65 16.51 39.03
N PRO A 13 -24.42 17.25 37.92
CA PRO A 13 -23.14 17.26 37.21
C PRO A 13 -22.17 18.33 37.74
N PRO A 14 -20.85 18.13 37.62
CA PRO A 14 -19.90 19.23 37.56
C PRO A 14 -19.63 19.66 36.11
N ALA A 15 -19.58 20.98 35.92
CA ALA A 15 -19.33 21.65 34.65
C ALA A 15 -17.85 21.57 34.19
N THR A 16 -17.70 21.49 32.86
CA THR A 16 -16.62 22.01 32.00
C THR A 16 -15.19 22.03 32.52
N HIS A 17 -14.28 21.22 31.96
CA HIS A 17 -12.92 21.62 31.58
C HIS A 17 -12.34 20.70 30.47
N THR A 18 -12.05 21.33 29.33
CA THR A 18 -10.80 21.19 28.57
C THR A 18 -10.44 19.86 27.88
N THR A 19 -10.61 19.88 26.56
CA THR A 19 -9.86 19.11 25.55
C THR A 19 -8.38 18.98 25.90
N HIS A 20 -7.88 17.76 26.12
CA HIS A 20 -6.46 17.45 26.02
C HIS A 20 -6.23 16.45 24.90
N ALA A 21 -5.93 16.99 23.71
CA ALA A 21 -5.24 16.27 22.66
C ALA A 21 -3.82 15.95 23.16
N ALA A 22 -3.51 14.67 23.35
CA ALA A 22 -2.16 14.23 23.66
C ALA A 22 -1.28 14.42 22.41
N ALA A 23 -0.48 15.47 22.42
CA ALA A 23 0.56 15.73 21.44
C ALA A 23 1.78 14.83 21.70
N VAL A 24 2.18 14.08 20.68
CA VAL A 24 3.46 13.33 20.67
C VAL A 24 4.60 14.33 20.41
N PRO A 25 5.71 14.29 21.18
CA PRO A 25 6.80 15.25 21.02
C PRO A 25 7.62 14.96 19.74
N HIS A 26 7.79 15.98 18.90
CA HIS A 26 8.73 15.97 17.77
C HIS A 26 10.16 16.32 18.26
N PRO A 27 11.22 15.72 17.70
CA PRO A 27 12.59 16.13 17.99
C PRO A 27 12.87 17.52 17.39
N HIS A 28 13.40 18.42 18.21
CA HIS A 28 13.87 19.74 17.79
C HIS A 28 15.25 19.60 17.12
N THR A 29 15.36 19.99 15.86
CA THR A 29 16.65 20.22 15.22
C THR A 29 17.09 21.65 15.48
N THR A 30 18.20 21.81 16.19
CA THR A 30 18.84 23.12 16.44
C THR A 30 19.44 23.65 15.14
N THR A 31 18.91 24.76 14.62
CA THR A 31 19.48 25.47 13.47
C THR A 31 20.62 26.38 13.94
N THR A 32 21.85 26.01 13.63
CA THR A 32 23.04 26.88 13.74
C THR A 32 22.93 28.02 12.72
N ALA A 33 22.99 29.26 13.18
CA ALA A 33 23.01 30.46 12.35
C ALA A 33 24.38 30.60 11.65
N ALA A 34 24.38 30.63 10.32
CA ALA A 34 25.53 31.00 9.50
C ALA A 34 25.32 32.39 8.88
N SER A 35 26.34 33.24 9.02
CA SER A 35 26.41 34.63 8.62
C SER A 35 26.13 34.86 7.12
N HIS A 36 25.35 35.90 6.83
CA HIS A 36 24.85 36.22 5.49
C HIS A 36 25.87 37.02 4.68
N THR A 37 26.25 36.54 3.49
CA THR A 37 26.77 37.37 2.41
C THR A 37 25.65 37.62 1.39
N PRO A 38 25.44 38.86 0.89
CA PRO A 38 24.36 39.13 -0.05
C PRO A 38 24.70 38.53 -1.43
N THR A 39 23.89 37.55 -1.85
CA THR A 39 23.93 36.98 -3.20
C THR A 39 23.30 37.97 -4.20
N PRO A 40 23.86 38.16 -5.42
CA PRO A 40 23.24 39.01 -6.44
C PRO A 40 21.88 38.48 -6.89
N ALA A 41 20.97 39.42 -7.18
CA ALA A 41 19.59 39.13 -7.56
C ALA A 41 19.48 38.21 -8.80
N PRO A 42 18.52 37.28 -8.83
CA PRO A 42 18.35 36.38 -9.97
C PRO A 42 17.89 37.18 -11.20
N THR A 43 18.66 37.11 -12.29
CA THR A 43 18.20 37.54 -13.62
C THR A 43 16.97 36.71 -13.99
N HIS A 44 15.82 37.36 -14.14
CA HIS A 44 14.61 36.74 -14.63
C HIS A 44 14.83 36.20 -16.05
N ARG A 45 15.08 34.90 -16.15
CA ARG A 45 15.08 34.17 -17.41
C ARG A 45 13.63 34.04 -17.85
N THR A 46 13.29 34.55 -19.03
CA THR A 46 11.99 34.32 -19.66
C THR A 46 11.74 32.81 -19.77
N PRO A 47 10.55 32.29 -19.40
CA PRO A 47 10.28 30.87 -19.50
C PRO A 47 10.18 30.49 -20.99
N VAL A 48 11.10 29.65 -21.45
CA VAL A 48 10.92 28.91 -22.70
C VAL A 48 9.80 27.90 -22.46
N PRO A 49 8.75 27.84 -23.31
CA PRO A 49 7.71 26.85 -23.16
C PRO A 49 8.30 25.44 -23.25
N PRO A 50 7.86 24.50 -22.40
CA PRO A 50 8.33 23.13 -22.47
C PRO A 50 8.00 22.53 -23.85
N PRO A 51 8.86 21.65 -24.39
CA PRO A 51 8.54 20.93 -25.61
C PRO A 51 7.23 20.14 -25.42
N PRO A 52 6.44 19.97 -26.49
CA PRO A 52 5.24 19.15 -26.42
C PRO A 52 5.61 17.73 -25.97
N PRO A 53 4.71 17.05 -25.22
CA PRO A 53 4.95 15.66 -24.84
C PRO A 53 5.14 14.80 -26.08
N PRO A 54 5.99 13.77 -26.03
CA PRO A 54 6.11 12.82 -27.13
C PRO A 54 4.72 12.24 -27.42
N THR A 55 4.32 12.27 -28.68
CA THR A 55 3.16 11.52 -29.14
C THR A 55 3.50 10.05 -29.00
N HIS A 56 2.98 9.42 -27.95
CA HIS A 56 2.97 7.97 -27.83
C HIS A 56 1.99 7.45 -28.87
N THR A 57 2.45 7.30 -30.12
CA THR A 57 1.79 6.41 -31.05
C THR A 57 1.80 5.06 -30.36
N SER A 58 0.62 4.61 -29.93
CA SER A 58 0.40 3.23 -29.56
C SER A 58 0.67 2.44 -30.84
N ARG A 59 1.94 2.10 -31.08
CA ARG A 59 2.30 1.04 -32.00
C ARG A 59 1.52 -0.14 -31.43
N ALA A 60 0.42 -0.48 -32.10
CA ALA A 60 -0.25 -1.74 -31.87
C ALA A 60 0.88 -2.75 -31.89
N ALA A 61 1.21 -3.27 -30.70
CA ALA A 61 2.17 -4.34 -30.61
C ALA A 61 1.64 -5.37 -31.60
N ALA A 62 2.48 -5.78 -32.55
CA ALA A 62 2.17 -6.94 -33.36
C ALA A 62 1.67 -8.01 -32.37
N PRO A 63 0.58 -8.73 -32.69
CA PRO A 63 0.08 -9.77 -31.80
C PRO A 63 1.29 -10.58 -31.38
N PRO A 64 1.48 -10.84 -30.07
CA PRO A 64 2.57 -11.69 -29.66
C PRO A 64 2.47 -12.97 -30.52
N PRO A 65 3.62 -13.56 -30.93
CA PRO A 65 3.56 -14.84 -31.65
C PRO A 65 2.58 -15.74 -30.90
N ALA A 66 1.72 -16.46 -31.63
CA ALA A 66 0.65 -17.27 -31.03
C ALA A 66 1.16 -18.29 -29.98
N ASP A 67 2.49 -18.49 -29.95
CA ASP A 67 3.27 -19.23 -28.96
C ASP A 67 3.62 -18.46 -27.68
N ALA A 68 3.06 -17.26 -27.46
CA ALA A 68 3.03 -16.58 -26.17
C ALA A 68 2.02 -17.28 -25.22
N THR A 69 2.27 -18.58 -25.09
CA THR A 69 2.31 -19.31 -23.84
C THR A 69 0.94 -19.48 -23.23
N ALA A 70 0.14 -20.33 -23.86
CA ALA A 70 -0.80 -21.14 -23.09
C ALA A 70 -0.06 -21.63 -21.83
N PRO A 71 -0.63 -21.44 -20.62
CA PRO A 71 0.03 -21.89 -19.41
C PRO A 71 0.39 -23.37 -19.59
N PRO A 72 1.60 -23.79 -19.18
CA PRO A 72 2.01 -25.17 -19.35
C PRO A 72 0.95 -26.07 -18.75
N GLU A 73 0.49 -27.06 -19.53
CA GLU A 73 -0.48 -28.01 -19.06
C GLU A 73 0.09 -28.72 -17.82
N TYR A 74 -0.76 -28.87 -16.81
CA TYR A 74 -0.37 -29.55 -15.59
C TYR A 74 -0.10 -31.03 -15.91
N THR A 75 1.17 -31.43 -15.78
CA THR A 75 1.54 -32.84 -15.80
C THR A 75 1.59 -33.33 -14.37
N ALA A 76 0.76 -34.33 -14.04
CA ALA A 76 0.76 -34.94 -12.73
C ALA A 76 2.11 -35.60 -12.44
N ILE A 77 2.65 -35.36 -11.24
CA ILE A 77 3.86 -36.03 -10.77
C ILE A 77 3.43 -37.42 -10.27
N PRO A 78 4.09 -38.52 -10.71
CA PRO A 78 3.80 -39.85 -10.19
C PRO A 78 3.90 -39.91 -8.66
N PRO A 79 3.14 -40.79 -7.98
CA PRO A 79 3.29 -41.00 -6.54
C PRO A 79 4.73 -41.35 -6.20
N GLY A 80 5.32 -40.64 -5.24
CA GLY A 80 6.73 -40.80 -4.87
C GLY A 80 7.74 -40.14 -5.83
N GLY A 81 7.30 -39.46 -6.90
CA GLY A 81 8.17 -38.79 -7.86
C GLY A 81 8.75 -37.45 -7.39
N PHE A 82 8.42 -37.00 -6.17
CA PHE A 82 8.96 -35.80 -5.55
C PHE A 82 9.01 -36.00 -4.04
N ASP A 83 10.23 -36.03 -3.48
CA ASP A 83 10.45 -35.95 -2.03
C ASP A 83 11.01 -34.56 -1.68
N PRO A 84 10.26 -33.71 -0.94
CA PRO A 84 10.75 -32.41 -0.52
C PRO A 84 11.95 -32.50 0.44
N ARG A 85 12.18 -33.64 1.11
CA ARG A 85 13.30 -33.80 2.04
C ARG A 85 14.63 -34.06 1.36
N GLU A 86 14.61 -34.46 0.09
CA GLU A 86 15.81 -34.72 -0.69
C GLU A 86 16.34 -33.47 -1.42
N LEU A 87 15.66 -32.32 -1.28
CA LEU A 87 16.09 -31.06 -1.88
C LEU A 87 17.39 -30.57 -1.24
N THR A 88 18.33 -30.12 -2.07
CA THR A 88 19.50 -29.39 -1.59
C THR A 88 19.10 -28.00 -1.11
N ASP A 89 19.89 -27.39 -0.22
CA ASP A 89 19.61 -26.04 0.31
C ASP A 89 19.42 -25.01 -0.82
N PHE A 90 20.26 -25.08 -1.86
CA PHE A 90 20.13 -24.20 -3.02
C PHE A 90 18.82 -24.43 -3.80
N GLN A 91 18.38 -25.68 -3.98
CA GLN A 91 17.12 -25.99 -4.65
C GLN A 91 15.92 -25.53 -3.83
N LEU A 92 16.01 -25.66 -2.50
CA LEU A 92 15.01 -25.15 -1.59
C LEU A 92 14.92 -23.62 -1.70
N ASP A 93 16.05 -22.93 -1.68
CA ASP A 93 16.10 -21.46 -1.82
C ASP A 93 15.51 -20.99 -3.15
N GLU A 94 15.87 -21.64 -4.26
CA GLU A 94 15.33 -21.34 -5.59
C GLU A 94 13.82 -21.60 -5.67
N LEU A 95 13.36 -22.71 -5.09
CA LEU A 95 11.93 -23.05 -5.03
C LEU A 95 11.15 -22.00 -4.23
N VAL A 96 11.65 -21.64 -3.05
CA VAL A 96 11.06 -20.64 -2.17
C VAL A 96 11.02 -19.28 -2.86
N HIS A 97 12.13 -18.86 -3.48
CA HIS A 97 12.21 -17.61 -4.23
C HIS A 97 11.15 -17.54 -5.34
N ARG A 98 11.01 -18.63 -6.11
CA ARG A 98 10.03 -18.74 -7.19
C ARG A 98 8.59 -18.71 -6.68
N ILE A 99 8.29 -19.40 -5.58
CA ILE A 99 6.95 -19.45 -4.96
C ILE A 99 6.58 -18.08 -4.42
N ILE A 100 7.44 -17.45 -3.63
CA ILE A 100 7.14 -16.15 -3.00
C ILE A 100 6.86 -15.09 -4.07
N GLY A 101 7.68 -15.04 -5.13
CA GLY A 101 7.46 -14.10 -6.24
C GLY A 101 6.08 -14.28 -6.89
N ARG A 102 5.68 -15.53 -7.15
CA ARG A 102 4.38 -15.86 -7.76
C ARG A 102 3.21 -15.56 -6.84
N VAL A 103 3.25 -16.05 -5.60
CA VAL A 103 2.16 -15.91 -4.62
C VAL A 103 1.92 -14.44 -4.28
N THR A 104 2.99 -13.68 -4.03
CA THR A 104 2.84 -12.26 -3.70
C THR A 104 2.24 -11.45 -4.85
N ARG A 105 2.54 -11.80 -6.10
CA ARG A 105 1.91 -11.17 -7.27
C ARG A 105 0.40 -11.44 -7.30
N LEU A 106 -0.02 -12.69 -7.08
CA LEU A 106 -1.44 -13.05 -7.02
C LEU A 106 -2.17 -12.34 -5.88
N ILE A 107 -1.56 -12.28 -4.69
CA ILE A 107 -2.13 -11.56 -3.55
C ILE A 107 -2.26 -10.07 -3.88
N ARG A 108 -1.25 -9.44 -4.50
CA ARG A 108 -1.34 -8.03 -4.89
C ARG A 108 -2.47 -7.76 -5.87
N THR A 109 -2.74 -8.67 -6.81
CA THR A 109 -3.86 -8.52 -7.76
C THR A 109 -5.20 -8.69 -7.06
N GLU A 110 -5.36 -9.71 -6.21
CA GLU A 110 -6.58 -9.91 -5.43
C GLU A 110 -6.88 -8.71 -4.53
N LEU A 111 -5.89 -8.18 -3.82
CA LEU A 111 -6.06 -7.01 -2.96
C LEU A 111 -6.35 -5.71 -3.74
N ARG A 112 -5.91 -5.61 -5.00
CA ARG A 112 -6.30 -4.49 -5.87
C ARG A 112 -7.77 -4.60 -6.24
N LEU A 113 -8.20 -5.77 -6.71
CA LEU A 113 -9.59 -6.02 -7.08
C LEU A 113 -10.53 -5.88 -5.88
N ASP A 114 -10.08 -6.31 -4.70
CA ASP A 114 -10.84 -6.19 -3.47
C ASP A 114 -11.03 -4.73 -3.07
N ARG A 115 -9.99 -3.89 -3.20
CA ARG A 115 -10.11 -2.44 -2.99
C ARG A 115 -11.09 -1.77 -3.96
N GLU A 116 -11.07 -2.16 -5.23
CA GLU A 116 -12.02 -1.64 -6.23
C GLU A 116 -13.45 -2.06 -5.91
N ARG A 117 -13.64 -3.30 -5.42
CA ARG A 117 -14.94 -3.84 -5.02
C ARG A 117 -15.46 -3.16 -3.75
N ILE A 118 -14.64 -3.07 -2.71
CA ILE A 118 -14.99 -2.39 -1.45
C ILE A 118 -15.25 -0.91 -1.71
N GLY A 119 -14.46 -0.24 -2.55
CA GLY A 119 -14.66 1.16 -2.91
C GLY A 119 -16.01 1.40 -3.60
N LYS A 120 -16.42 0.50 -4.51
CA LYS A 120 -17.77 0.55 -5.11
C LYS A 120 -18.87 0.26 -4.09
N LEU A 121 -18.70 -0.75 -3.25
CA LEU A 121 -19.69 -1.13 -2.22
C LEU A 121 -19.88 -0.03 -1.16
N ARG A 122 -18.83 0.77 -0.92
CA ARG A 122 -18.84 1.87 0.03
C ARG A 122 -19.21 3.21 -0.58
N ASP A 123 -19.51 3.28 -1.88
CA ASP A 123 -19.95 4.52 -2.53
C ASP A 123 -21.48 4.62 -2.46
N PRO A 124 -22.05 5.44 -1.57
CA PRO A 124 -23.51 5.60 -1.44
C PRO A 124 -24.14 6.39 -2.59
N ARG A 125 -23.33 6.90 -3.54
CA ARG A 125 -23.82 7.65 -4.70
C ARG A 125 -24.04 6.79 -5.94
N ARG A 126 -23.86 5.47 -5.81
CA ARG A 126 -24.14 4.47 -6.85
C ARG A 126 -25.37 3.65 -6.52
#